data_AF-A0A7W1AG04-F1
#
_entry.id   AF-A0A7W1AG04-F1
#
_cell.length_a   1.000
_cell.length_b   1.000
_cell.length_c   1.000
_cell.angle_alpha   90.00
_cell.angle_beta   90.00
_cell.angle_gamma   90.00
#
_symmetry.space_group_name_H-M   'P 1'
#
loop_
_entity.id
_entity.type
_entity.pdbx_description
1 polymer ?
#
loop_
_entity_poly.entity_id
_entity_poly.type
_entity_poly.pdbx_seq_one_letter_code
_entity_poly.pdbx_strand_id
1 'polypeptide(L)'
;MAMLPIPVTAFRWLPAYDLHSRFLVFYAPVVCLLLLAYLFYVRDIFARVMFADILRPVPERDPFDRETASDAARRWWRRSRASFLALLPALLLASSIYCLLRYTTRLRQSLETATATGKVWDSPEEVGVLRSPSAPRVPPGKTPFGVPAPSSAALPGTLATRGHALRAAGIDDIPLFTELTALYIGVFATAVAAFLVMALKEHAKQAMGLSEQALMLGEWRAMNAVNEEVPPLPPPRQ
;
A
#
# COMPACT_ATOMS: atom_id res chain seq x y z
N MET A 1 4.06 9.72 8.43
CA MET A 1 3.34 8.66 7.67
C MET A 1 3.67 7.23 8.12
N ALA A 2 4.86 6.91 8.66
CA ALA A 2 5.18 5.54 9.15
C ALA A 2 4.37 5.06 10.37
N MET A 3 3.61 5.95 11.04
CA MET A 3 2.75 5.63 12.19
C MET A 3 1.34 5.16 11.81
N LEU A 4 0.97 5.12 10.52
CA LEU A 4 -0.37 4.74 10.05
C LEU A 4 -0.83 3.29 10.37
N PRO A 5 0.04 2.27 10.52
CA PRO A 5 -0.47 0.94 10.87
C PRO A 5 -1.05 0.87 12.29
N ILE A 6 -0.60 1.74 13.21
CA ILE A 6 -1.03 1.73 14.61
C ILE A 6 -2.51 2.15 14.76
N PRO A 7 -2.99 3.30 14.24
CA PRO A 7 -4.39 3.65 14.37
C PRO A 7 -5.29 2.67 13.62
N VAL A 8 -4.91 2.22 12.42
CA VAL A 8 -5.75 1.30 11.63
C VAL A 8 -5.94 -0.05 12.35
N THR A 9 -4.91 -0.55 13.02
CA THR A 9 -5.00 -1.77 13.83
C THR A 9 -5.71 -1.52 15.16
N ALA A 10 -5.46 -0.39 15.82
CA ALA A 10 -6.12 -0.01 17.07
C ALA A 10 -7.64 0.17 16.91
N PHE A 11 -8.10 0.72 15.78
CA PHE A 11 -9.53 0.87 15.48
C PHE A 11 -10.22 -0.44 15.05
N ARG A 12 -9.47 -1.56 14.93
CA ARG A 12 -9.98 -2.88 14.50
C ARG A 12 -10.78 -2.83 13.19
N TRP A 13 -10.50 -1.86 12.31
CA TRP A 13 -11.22 -1.68 11.05
C TRP A 13 -10.91 -2.78 10.04
N LEU A 14 -9.73 -3.38 10.10
CA LEU A 14 -9.41 -4.58 9.33
C LEU A 14 -9.51 -5.82 10.21
N PRO A 15 -10.43 -6.76 9.93
CA PRO A 15 -10.37 -8.06 10.56
C PRO A 15 -9.06 -8.75 10.14
N ALA A 16 -8.34 -9.26 11.13
CA ALA A 16 -7.13 -10.06 10.97
C ALA A 16 -7.08 -11.08 12.11
N TYR A 17 -6.37 -12.18 11.91
CA TYR A 17 -6.09 -13.14 12.99
C TYR A 17 -5.21 -12.46 14.06
N ASP A 18 -5.43 -12.77 15.34
CA ASP A 18 -4.79 -12.02 16.43
C ASP A 18 -3.26 -12.14 16.38
N LEU A 19 -2.73 -13.36 16.17
CA LEU A 19 -1.29 -13.59 15.99
C LEU A 19 -0.74 -12.94 14.72
N HIS A 20 -1.47 -13.05 13.61
CA HIS A 20 -1.09 -12.45 12.34
C HIS A 20 -1.03 -10.92 12.44
N SER A 21 -1.95 -10.30 13.17
CA SER A 21 -1.97 -8.85 13.38
C SER A 21 -0.72 -8.35 14.12
N ARG A 22 -0.24 -9.09 15.12
CA ARG A 22 0.98 -8.74 15.87
C ARG A 22 2.21 -8.80 14.99
N PHE A 23 2.31 -9.84 14.16
CA PHE A 23 3.38 -9.96 13.17
C PHE A 23 3.32 -8.78 12.18
N LEU A 24 2.16 -8.52 11.59
CA LEU A 24 1.99 -7.42 10.64
C LEU A 24 2.32 -6.04 11.23
N VAL A 25 1.95 -5.79 12.48
CA VAL A 25 2.27 -4.53 13.19
C VAL A 25 3.78 -4.32 13.29
N PHE A 26 4.57 -5.39 13.37
CA PHE A 26 6.03 -5.31 13.41
C PHE A 26 6.66 -5.20 12.02
N TYR A 27 6.23 -6.03 11.06
CA TYR A 27 6.86 -6.09 9.74
C TYR A 27 6.44 -4.97 8.80
N ALA A 28 5.19 -4.50 8.87
CA ALA A 28 4.72 -3.40 8.02
C ALA A 28 5.54 -2.12 8.17
N PRO A 29 5.86 -1.60 9.37
CA PRO A 29 6.71 -0.42 9.49
C PRO A 29 8.13 -0.69 9.02
N VAL A 30 8.71 -1.87 9.27
CA VAL A 30 10.05 -2.23 8.78
C VAL A 30 10.10 -2.21 7.25
N VAL A 31 9.14 -2.86 6.58
CA VAL A 31 9.06 -2.85 5.11
C VAL A 31 8.83 -1.44 4.59
N CYS A 32 7.95 -0.65 5.24
CA CYS A 32 7.74 0.75 4.87
C CYS A 32 9.04 1.58 4.99
N LEU A 33 9.82 1.38 6.06
CA LEU A 33 11.09 2.07 6.25
C LEU A 33 12.14 1.63 5.23
N LEU A 34 12.20 0.34 4.91
CA LEU A 34 13.09 -0.19 3.87
C LEU A 34 12.73 0.39 2.49
N LEU A 35 11.44 0.48 2.20
CA LEU A 35 10.92 1.06 0.97
C LEU A 35 11.16 2.57 0.90
N LEU A 36 11.03 3.28 2.02
CA LEU A 36 11.43 4.69 2.15
C LEU A 36 12.93 4.85 1.87
N ALA A 37 13.78 4.07 2.53
CA ALA A 37 15.23 4.13 2.34
C ALA A 37 15.63 3.82 0.88
N TYR A 38 15.04 2.79 0.28
CA TYR A 38 15.23 2.46 -1.13
C TYR A 38 14.78 3.61 -2.04
N LEU A 39 13.64 4.24 -1.77
CA LEU A 39 13.17 5.36 -2.59
C LEU A 39 14.05 6.60 -2.43
N PHE A 40 14.57 6.88 -1.23
CA PHE A 40 15.59 7.92 -1.04
C PHE A 40 16.87 7.62 -1.81
N TYR A 41 17.27 6.35 -1.87
CA TYR A 41 18.41 5.90 -2.68
C TYR A 41 18.15 6.10 -4.19
N VAL A 42 16.97 5.75 -4.69
CA VAL A 42 16.63 5.93 -6.11
C VAL A 42 16.25 7.37 -6.47
N ARG A 43 16.01 8.24 -5.48
CA ARG A 43 15.60 9.66 -5.68
C ARG A 43 16.50 10.39 -6.66
N ASP A 44 17.82 10.26 -6.50
CA ASP A 44 18.77 10.99 -7.34
C ASP A 44 18.75 10.48 -8.79
N ILE A 45 18.46 9.18 -8.99
CA ILE A 45 18.24 8.59 -10.31
C ILE A 45 16.96 9.16 -10.91
N PHE A 46 15.87 9.24 -10.14
CA PHE A 46 14.62 9.85 -10.61
C PHE A 46 14.80 11.32 -10.98
N ALA A 47 15.52 12.09 -10.17
CA ALA A 47 15.84 13.48 -10.47
C ALA A 47 16.62 13.57 -11.79
N ARG A 48 17.69 12.79 -11.95
CA ARG A 48 18.46 12.75 -13.19
C ARG A 48 17.60 12.35 -14.39
N VAL A 49 16.72 11.38 -14.25
CA VAL A 49 15.83 10.93 -15.32
C VAL A 49 14.79 11.99 -15.69
N MET A 50 14.21 12.68 -14.69
CA MET A 50 13.19 13.69 -14.90
C MET A 50 13.77 14.99 -15.46
N PHE A 51 14.98 15.35 -15.04
CA PHE A 51 15.67 16.57 -15.46
C PHE A 51 16.64 16.36 -16.63
N ALA A 52 16.92 15.12 -17.05
CA ALA A 52 17.79 14.86 -18.20
C ALA A 52 17.33 15.60 -19.46
N ASP A 53 16.02 15.80 -19.63
CA ASP A 53 15.45 16.52 -20.76
C ASP A 53 15.60 18.05 -20.63
N ILE A 54 15.64 18.59 -19.41
CA ILE A 54 15.82 20.04 -19.16
C ILE A 54 17.31 20.40 -19.21
N LEU A 55 18.17 19.54 -18.67
CA LEU A 55 19.62 19.77 -18.60
C LEU A 55 20.35 19.49 -19.91
N ARG A 56 19.73 18.75 -20.85
CA ARG A 56 20.27 18.58 -22.19
C ARG A 56 19.68 19.68 -23.08
N PRO A 57 20.46 20.72 -23.43
CA PRO A 57 20.00 21.69 -24.41
C PRO A 57 19.55 20.93 -25.65
N VAL A 58 18.40 21.31 -26.20
CA VAL A 58 17.91 20.74 -27.46
C VAL A 58 19.03 21.01 -28.48
N PRO A 59 19.69 19.97 -29.03
CA PRO A 59 20.71 20.19 -30.04
C PRO A 59 20.07 20.98 -31.18
N GLU A 60 20.71 22.08 -31.55
CA GLU A 60 20.26 22.95 -32.63
C GLU A 60 20.00 22.07 -33.85
N ARG A 61 18.77 22.13 -34.36
CA ARG A 61 18.27 21.13 -35.31
C ARG A 61 18.99 21.34 -36.63
N ASP A 62 19.95 20.48 -36.94
CA ASP A 62 20.65 20.54 -38.22
C ASP A 62 19.64 20.42 -39.37
N PRO A 63 19.57 21.39 -40.29
CA PRO A 63 18.57 21.42 -41.37
C PRO A 63 18.71 20.26 -42.38
N PHE A 64 19.82 19.54 -42.33
CA PHE A 64 20.11 18.39 -43.20
C PHE A 64 19.83 17.04 -42.56
N ASP A 65 19.45 17.00 -41.28
CA ASP A 65 19.19 15.74 -40.60
C ASP A 65 17.82 15.19 -41.01
N ARG A 66 17.82 14.06 -41.73
CA ARG A 66 16.58 13.39 -42.15
C ARG A 66 15.96 12.75 -40.92
N GLU A 67 14.69 13.05 -40.66
CA GLU A 67 13.95 12.45 -39.54
C GLU A 67 14.05 10.92 -39.62
N THR A 68 14.80 10.34 -38.69
CA THR A 68 14.98 8.90 -38.64
C THR A 68 13.82 8.32 -37.83
N ALA A 69 13.36 7.11 -38.15
CA ALA A 69 12.26 6.46 -37.40
C ALA A 69 12.53 6.38 -35.88
N SER A 70 13.81 6.35 -35.48
CA SER A 70 14.27 6.44 -34.10
C SER A 70 13.87 7.75 -33.39
N ASP A 71 13.77 8.86 -34.12
CA ASP A 71 13.44 10.18 -33.55
C ASP A 71 11.95 10.30 -33.28
N ALA A 72 11.11 9.72 -34.15
CA ALA A 72 9.68 9.57 -33.89
C ALA A 72 9.45 8.70 -32.64
N ALA A 73 10.15 7.57 -32.53
CA ALA A 73 10.08 6.69 -31.37
C ALA A 73 10.55 7.38 -30.08
N ARG A 74 11.64 8.17 -30.12
CA ARG A 74 12.12 8.95 -28.97
C ARG A 74 11.12 10.03 -28.55
N ARG A 75 10.52 10.76 -29.50
CA ARG A 75 9.48 11.77 -29.21
C ARG A 75 8.27 11.14 -28.52
N TRP A 76 7.81 10.01 -29.05
CA TRP A 76 6.71 9.25 -28.45
C TRP A 76 7.08 8.74 -27.06
N TRP A 77 8.28 8.17 -26.89
CA TRP A 77 8.78 7.69 -25.60
C TRP A 77 8.85 8.81 -24.56
N ARG A 78 9.33 10.01 -24.91
CA ARG A 78 9.35 11.17 -24.00
C ARG A 78 7.94 11.58 -23.55
N ARG A 79 6.99 11.65 -24.49
CA ARG A 79 5.61 12.02 -24.18
C ARG A 79 4.93 10.98 -23.28
N SER A 80 5.13 9.70 -23.59
CA SER A 80 4.61 8.59 -22.80
C SER A 80 5.22 8.57 -21.39
N ARG A 81 6.51 8.88 -21.23
CA ARG A 81 7.16 8.96 -19.90
C ARG A 81 6.55 10.04 -19.02
N ALA A 82 6.32 11.23 -19.56
CA ALA A 82 5.72 12.32 -18.80
C ALA A 82 4.30 11.96 -18.33
N SER A 83 3.48 11.41 -19.23
CA SER A 83 2.13 10.91 -18.89
C SER A 83 2.17 9.76 -17.89
N PHE A 84 3.11 8.83 -18.04
CA PHE A 84 3.28 7.71 -17.12
C PHE A 84 3.66 8.19 -15.72
N LEU A 85 4.66 9.08 -15.60
CA LEU A 85 5.04 9.67 -14.32
C LEU A 85 3.91 10.48 -13.67
N ALA A 86 3.07 11.14 -14.48
CA ALA A 86 1.90 11.84 -13.98
C ALA A 86 0.80 10.90 -13.45
N LEU A 87 0.60 9.76 -14.10
CA LEU A 87 -0.41 8.75 -13.72
C LEU A 87 0.08 7.77 -12.64
N LEU A 88 1.39 7.65 -12.45
CA LEU A 88 2.00 6.65 -11.58
C LEU A 88 1.48 6.67 -10.12
N PRO A 89 1.30 7.83 -9.44
CA PRO A 89 0.71 7.86 -8.11
C PRO A 89 -0.72 7.30 -8.08
N ALA A 90 -1.54 7.61 -9.09
CA ALA A 90 -2.90 7.12 -9.20
C ALA A 90 -2.93 5.61 -9.45
N LEU A 91 -2.03 5.09 -10.29
CA LEU A 91 -1.88 3.66 -10.54
C LEU A 91 -1.43 2.90 -9.27
N LEU A 92 -0.49 3.46 -8.51
CA LEU A 92 -0.04 2.89 -7.23
C LEU A 92 -1.16 2.88 -6.20
N LEU A 93 -1.96 3.95 -6.12
CA LEU A 93 -3.10 4.03 -5.22
C LEU A 93 -4.21 3.04 -5.64
N ALA A 94 -4.50 2.92 -6.94
CA ALA A 94 -5.41 1.89 -7.47
C ALA A 94 -4.90 0.47 -7.17
N SER A 95 -3.59 0.24 -7.27
CA SER A 95 -2.97 -1.03 -6.90
C SER A 95 -3.11 -1.34 -5.40
N SER A 96 -2.97 -0.33 -4.53
CA SER A 96 -3.22 -0.45 -3.09
C SER A 96 -4.66 -0.86 -2.80
N ILE A 97 -5.63 -0.19 -3.45
CA ILE A 97 -7.05 -0.54 -3.34
C ILE A 97 -7.31 -1.96 -3.85
N TYR A 98 -6.71 -2.35 -4.97
CA TYR A 98 -6.81 -3.71 -5.50
C TYR A 98 -6.29 -4.75 -4.50
N CYS A 99 -5.12 -4.50 -3.88
CA CYS A 99 -4.56 -5.37 -2.85
C CYS A 99 -5.50 -5.49 -1.64
N LEU A 100 -6.15 -4.39 -1.24
CA LEU A 100 -7.10 -4.39 -0.13
C LEU A 100 -8.37 -5.19 -0.44
N LEU A 101 -8.95 -5.00 -1.63
CA LEU A 101 -10.13 -5.77 -2.08
C LEU A 101 -9.79 -7.26 -2.17
N ARG A 102 -8.62 -7.59 -2.72
CA ARG A 102 -8.15 -8.97 -2.79
C ARG A 102 -7.83 -9.56 -1.41
N TYR A 103 -7.27 -8.78 -0.49
CA TYR A 103 -7.04 -9.20 0.89
C TYR A 103 -8.36 -9.57 1.58
N THR A 104 -9.37 -8.71 1.50
CA THR A 104 -10.66 -8.95 2.17
C THR A 104 -11.40 -10.17 1.63
N THR A 105 -11.32 -10.42 0.31
CA THR A 105 -11.91 -11.62 -0.31
C THR A 105 -11.17 -12.89 0.10
N ARG A 106 -9.83 -12.90 0.07
CA ARG A 106 -9.02 -14.03 0.55
C ARG A 106 -9.21 -14.31 2.04
N LEU A 107 -9.34 -13.26 2.85
CA LEU A 107 -9.59 -13.42 4.28
C LEU A 107 -10.93 -14.11 4.54
N ARG A 108 -11.99 -13.74 3.81
CA ARG A 108 -13.28 -14.43 3.89
C ARG A 108 -13.16 -15.90 3.52
N GLN A 109 -12.48 -16.22 2.41
CA GLN A 109 -12.22 -17.60 1.99
C GLN A 109 -11.43 -18.39 3.06
N SER A 110 -10.42 -17.77 3.67
CA SER A 110 -9.62 -18.40 4.73
C SER A 110 -10.49 -18.77 5.93
N LEU A 111 -11.42 -17.88 6.30
CA LEU A 111 -12.32 -18.08 7.43
C LEU A 111 -13.37 -19.14 7.15
N GLU A 112 -13.95 -19.12 5.95
CA GLU A 112 -14.89 -20.16 5.51
C GLU A 112 -14.22 -21.54 5.54
N THR A 113 -12.99 -21.64 5.03
CA THR A 113 -12.20 -22.87 5.04
C THR A 113 -11.89 -23.34 6.46
N ALA A 114 -11.47 -22.42 7.35
CA ALA A 114 -11.20 -22.74 8.75
C ALA A 114 -12.46 -23.23 9.47
N THR A 115 -13.62 -22.61 9.22
CA THR A 115 -14.89 -23.05 9.81
C THR A 115 -15.40 -24.37 9.24
N ALA A 116 -15.23 -24.60 7.93
CA ALA A 116 -15.67 -25.81 7.26
C ALA A 116 -14.82 -27.03 7.63
N THR A 117 -13.54 -26.81 7.91
CA THR A 117 -12.64 -27.90 8.30
C THR A 117 -13.07 -28.50 9.64
N GLY A 118 -13.78 -27.75 10.51
CA GLY A 118 -14.40 -28.23 11.75
C GLY A 118 -13.42 -28.87 12.75
N LYS A 119 -12.14 -28.95 12.39
CA LYS A 119 -11.06 -29.50 13.16
C LYS A 119 -10.60 -28.43 14.13
N VAL A 120 -10.69 -28.77 15.42
CA VAL A 120 -9.62 -28.48 16.36
C VAL A 120 -9.45 -27.00 16.72
N TRP A 121 -10.50 -26.40 17.28
CA TRP A 121 -10.31 -25.35 18.30
C TRP A 121 -10.82 -25.79 19.69
N ASP A 122 -11.49 -26.94 19.75
CA ASP A 122 -12.00 -27.59 20.96
C ASP A 122 -10.96 -28.52 21.63
N SER A 123 -9.66 -28.27 21.48
CA SER A 123 -8.68 -28.83 22.42
C SER A 123 -8.41 -27.82 23.54
N PRO A 124 -9.21 -27.83 24.63
CA PRO A 124 -8.80 -27.25 25.91
C PRO A 124 -7.77 -28.14 26.63
N GLU A 125 -7.09 -29.04 25.93
CA GLU A 125 -5.95 -29.77 26.49
C GLU A 125 -4.82 -28.78 26.76
N GLU A 126 -4.56 -28.55 28.05
CA GLU A 126 -3.39 -27.91 28.64
C GLU A 126 -3.40 -26.41 29.01
N VAL A 127 -4.55 -25.71 29.00
CA VAL A 127 -4.68 -24.66 30.02
C VAL A 127 -5.01 -25.37 31.31
N GLY A 128 -3.97 -25.69 32.07
CA GLY A 128 -4.04 -26.32 33.38
C GLY A 128 -5.17 -25.74 34.21
N VAL A 129 -6.33 -26.41 34.13
CA VAL A 129 -7.35 -26.34 35.16
C VAL A 129 -6.64 -26.91 36.37
N LEU A 130 -6.05 -26.00 37.15
CA LEU A 130 -5.93 -26.17 38.58
C LEU A 130 -7.28 -26.71 39.03
N ARG A 131 -7.28 -28.03 39.18
CA ARG A 131 -8.33 -28.86 39.73
C ARG A 131 -8.76 -28.18 41.02
N SER A 132 -9.78 -27.34 40.93
CA SER A 132 -10.37 -26.73 42.10
C SER A 132 -10.88 -27.89 42.96
N PRO A 133 -10.37 -28.08 44.18
CA PRO A 133 -10.68 -29.24 44.97
C PRO A 133 -12.17 -29.21 45.35
N SER A 134 -12.91 -30.20 44.85
CA SER A 134 -14.10 -30.78 45.49
C SER A 134 -15.12 -29.80 46.08
N ALA A 135 -16.08 -29.35 45.26
CA ALA A 135 -17.39 -28.94 45.77
C ALA A 135 -18.25 -30.20 46.06
N PRO A 136 -19.04 -30.20 47.15
CA PRO A 136 -19.73 -31.38 47.66
C PRO A 136 -20.90 -31.86 46.78
N ARG A 137 -21.03 -33.19 46.67
CA ARG A 137 -22.14 -33.93 46.05
C ARG A 137 -23.49 -33.47 46.63
N VAL A 138 -24.36 -32.93 45.79
CA VAL A 138 -25.80 -32.80 46.07
C VAL A 138 -26.51 -34.07 45.54
N PRO A 139 -27.37 -34.72 46.34
CA PRO A 139 -28.04 -35.96 45.95
C PRO A 139 -29.15 -35.77 44.88
N PRO A 140 -29.54 -36.85 44.17
CA PRO A 140 -30.41 -36.79 43.00
C PRO A 140 -31.89 -36.68 43.38
N GLY A 141 -32.47 -35.49 43.20
CA GLY A 141 -33.91 -35.25 43.23
C GLY A 141 -34.48 -35.25 41.81
N LYS A 142 -35.41 -36.16 41.52
CA LYS A 142 -36.19 -36.26 40.28
C LYS A 142 -36.85 -34.92 39.92
N THR A 143 -36.55 -34.36 38.76
CA THR A 143 -37.44 -33.42 38.06
C THR A 143 -38.10 -34.13 36.87
N PRO A 144 -39.42 -34.35 36.92
CA PRO A 144 -40.19 -34.77 35.76
C PRO A 144 -40.78 -33.53 35.11
N PHE A 145 -40.23 -33.04 34.00
CA PHE A 145 -41.03 -32.28 33.03
C PHE A 145 -40.23 -32.11 31.73
N GLY A 146 -40.68 -32.82 30.69
CA GLY A 146 -40.18 -32.66 29.33
C GLY A 146 -40.61 -31.30 28.79
N VAL A 147 -39.71 -30.34 28.83
CA VAL A 147 -39.80 -29.13 28.02
C VAL A 147 -39.12 -29.47 26.69
N PRO A 148 -39.83 -29.45 25.55
CA PRO A 148 -39.21 -29.65 24.25
C PRO A 148 -38.15 -28.58 24.06
N ALA A 149 -36.91 -29.02 23.83
CA ALA A 149 -35.76 -28.15 23.62
C ALA A 149 -36.12 -27.12 22.53
N PRO A 150 -36.01 -25.81 22.79
CA PRO A 150 -36.23 -24.83 21.76
C PRO A 150 -35.19 -25.08 20.67
N SER A 151 -35.69 -25.51 19.50
CA SER A 151 -34.92 -25.53 18.26
C SER A 151 -34.35 -24.13 18.10
N SER A 152 -33.04 -24.02 18.33
CA SER A 152 -32.30 -22.78 18.26
C SER A 152 -32.35 -22.30 16.81
N ALA A 153 -33.32 -21.45 16.52
CA ALA A 153 -33.34 -20.66 15.31
C ALA A 153 -31.98 -19.97 15.18
N ALA A 154 -31.33 -20.25 14.06
CA ALA A 154 -29.99 -19.81 13.73
C ALA A 154 -29.86 -18.27 13.75
N LEU A 155 -28.61 -17.82 13.97
CA LEU A 155 -28.08 -16.44 13.82
C LEU A 155 -28.41 -15.46 14.97
N PRO A 156 -27.65 -15.53 16.08
CA PRO A 156 -26.60 -14.52 16.34
C PRO A 156 -25.20 -15.12 16.56
N GLY A 157 -25.06 -16.44 16.47
CA GLY A 157 -23.80 -17.15 16.75
C GLY A 157 -22.69 -16.93 15.73
N THR A 158 -22.99 -16.57 14.48
CA THR A 158 -21.99 -16.54 13.39
C THR A 158 -20.88 -15.50 13.60
N LEU A 159 -21.19 -14.33 14.14
CA LEU A 159 -20.20 -13.28 14.44
C LEU A 159 -19.35 -13.64 15.67
N ALA A 160 -19.97 -14.20 16.72
CA ALA A 160 -19.27 -14.64 17.92
C ALA A 160 -18.32 -15.81 17.61
N THR A 161 -18.78 -16.78 16.81
CA THR A 161 -17.97 -17.94 16.37
C THR A 161 -16.79 -17.47 15.51
N ARG A 162 -17.01 -16.51 14.60
CA ARG A 162 -15.95 -15.92 13.78
C ARG A 162 -14.92 -15.16 14.62
N GLY A 163 -15.38 -14.40 15.60
CA GLY A 163 -14.50 -13.71 16.55
C GLY A 163 -13.64 -14.67 17.37
N HIS A 164 -14.21 -15.83 17.75
CA HIS A 164 -13.47 -16.86 18.49
C HIS A 164 -12.43 -17.56 17.61
N ALA A 165 -12.81 -17.94 16.38
CA ALA A 165 -11.90 -18.56 15.40
C ALA A 165 -10.70 -17.64 15.08
N LEU A 166 -10.92 -16.33 14.96
CA LEU A 166 -9.86 -15.35 14.72
C LEU A 166 -8.85 -15.25 15.89
N ARG A 167 -9.27 -15.57 17.13
CA ARG A 167 -8.40 -15.52 18.32
C ARG A 167 -7.72 -16.84 18.63
N ALA A 168 -8.42 -17.96 18.39
CA ALA A 168 -7.90 -19.28 18.70
C ALA A 168 -6.86 -19.74 17.69
N ALA A 169 -6.91 -19.21 16.46
CA ALA A 169 -6.04 -19.64 15.36
C ALA A 169 -4.54 -19.53 15.63
N GLY A 170 -3.86 -20.68 15.70
CA GLY A 170 -2.39 -20.79 15.65
C GLY A 170 -1.85 -20.35 14.28
N ILE A 171 -0.58 -19.95 14.21
CA ILE A 171 0.04 -19.45 12.97
C ILE A 171 0.05 -20.52 11.86
N ASP A 172 0.33 -21.77 12.23
CA ASP A 172 0.48 -22.88 11.30
C ASP A 172 -0.87 -23.35 10.71
N ASP A 173 -1.97 -23.00 11.37
CA ASP A 173 -3.33 -23.42 10.99
C ASP A 173 -4.04 -22.41 10.09
N ILE A 174 -3.42 -21.26 9.77
CA ILE A 174 -4.06 -20.22 8.98
C ILE A 174 -3.95 -20.58 7.49
N PRO A 175 -5.04 -20.99 6.81
CA PRO A 175 -4.98 -21.24 5.38
C PRO A 175 -4.67 -19.92 4.65
N LEU A 176 -3.79 -19.99 3.65
CA LEU A 176 -3.38 -18.84 2.83
C LEU A 176 -2.61 -17.75 3.60
N PHE A 177 -1.93 -18.10 4.71
CA PHE A 177 -1.14 -17.15 5.52
C PHE A 177 -0.19 -16.28 4.68
N THR A 178 0.55 -16.88 3.76
CA THR A 178 1.53 -16.18 2.91
C THR A 178 0.87 -15.21 1.94
N GLU A 179 -0.24 -15.60 1.30
CA GLU A 179 -0.98 -14.73 0.39
C GLU A 179 -1.60 -13.54 1.14
N LEU A 180 -2.18 -13.78 2.32
CA LEU A 180 -2.72 -12.72 3.18
C LEU A 180 -1.65 -11.74 3.63
N THR A 181 -0.49 -12.26 4.06
CA THR A 181 0.67 -11.44 4.48
C THR A 181 1.17 -10.58 3.32
N ALA A 182 1.37 -11.18 2.14
CA ALA A 182 1.86 -10.48 0.96
C ALA A 182 0.89 -9.38 0.50
N LEU A 183 -0.42 -9.67 0.49
CA LEU A 183 -1.45 -8.69 0.14
C LEU A 183 -1.49 -7.54 1.15
N TYR A 184 -1.43 -7.84 2.45
CA TYR A 184 -1.42 -6.80 3.49
C TYR A 184 -0.20 -5.89 3.34
N ILE A 185 1.01 -6.45 3.23
CA ILE A 185 2.24 -5.67 3.01
C ILE A 185 2.11 -4.84 1.73
N GLY A 186 1.56 -5.44 0.67
CA GLY A 186 1.30 -4.79 -0.62
C GLY A 186 0.44 -3.53 -0.49
N VAL A 187 -0.63 -3.56 0.31
CA VAL A 187 -1.49 -2.38 0.56
C VAL A 187 -0.68 -1.19 1.07
N PHE A 188 0.13 -1.39 2.11
CA PHE A 188 0.92 -0.30 2.70
C PHE A 188 2.09 0.11 1.82
N ALA A 189 2.81 -0.85 1.24
CA ALA A 189 3.97 -0.59 0.38
C ALA A 189 3.58 0.27 -0.83
N THR A 190 2.50 -0.09 -1.52
CA THR A 190 2.01 0.67 -2.69
C THR A 190 1.45 2.04 -2.32
N ALA A 191 0.75 2.16 -1.18
CA ALA A 191 0.27 3.45 -0.68
C ALA A 191 1.42 4.39 -0.32
N VAL A 192 2.42 3.90 0.41
CA VAL A 192 3.62 4.68 0.77
C VAL A 192 4.40 5.09 -0.48
N ALA A 193 4.57 4.18 -1.44
CA ALA A 193 5.18 4.51 -2.72
C ALA A 193 4.43 5.62 -3.46
N ALA A 194 3.09 5.58 -3.49
CA ALA A 194 2.26 6.62 -4.11
C ALA A 194 2.50 7.99 -3.47
N PHE A 195 2.46 8.06 -2.12
CA PHE A 195 2.73 9.29 -1.39
C PHE A 195 4.14 9.83 -1.62
N LEU A 196 5.14 8.95 -1.70
CA LEU A 196 6.52 9.37 -1.92
C LEU A 196 6.73 9.91 -3.32
N VAL A 197 6.17 9.27 -4.35
CA VAL A 197 6.24 9.79 -5.72
C VAL A 197 5.56 11.16 -5.80
N MET A 198 4.42 11.34 -5.14
CA MET A 198 3.75 12.64 -5.05
C MET A 198 4.63 13.70 -4.36
N ALA A 199 5.25 13.35 -3.23
CA ALA A 199 6.14 14.26 -2.49
C ALA A 199 7.40 14.61 -3.30
N LEU A 200 7.99 13.64 -4.01
CA LEU A 200 9.14 13.86 -4.89
C LEU A 200 8.79 14.80 -6.04
N LYS A 201 7.61 14.65 -6.63
CA LYS A 201 7.11 15.54 -7.68
C LYS A 201 6.98 16.98 -7.17
N GLU A 202 6.43 17.16 -5.97
CA GLU A 202 6.29 18.48 -5.35
C GLU A 202 7.65 19.10 -5.00
N HIS A 203 8.56 18.31 -4.45
CA HIS A 203 9.92 18.76 -4.15
C HIS A 203 10.70 19.15 -5.42
N ALA A 204 10.58 18.35 -6.49
CA ALA A 204 11.20 18.64 -7.77
C ALA A 204 10.69 19.95 -8.39
N LYS A 205 9.40 20.23 -8.25
CA LYS A 205 8.78 21.48 -8.68
C LYS A 205 9.32 22.68 -7.89
N GLN A 206 9.43 22.55 -6.56
CA GLN A 206 10.02 23.58 -5.70
C GLN A 206 11.50 23.83 -6.02
N ALA A 207 12.29 22.76 -6.25
CA ALA A 207 13.72 22.86 -6.54
C ALA A 207 14.01 23.56 -7.89
N MET A 208 13.11 23.45 -8.87
CA MET A 208 13.23 24.16 -10.15
C MET A 208 12.93 25.66 -10.06
N GLY A 209 12.48 26.17 -8.91
CA GLY A 209 12.02 27.55 -8.78
C GLY A 209 10.81 27.89 -9.67
N LEU A 210 10.18 26.87 -10.27
CA LEU A 210 8.96 27.02 -11.05
C LEU A 210 7.81 27.23 -10.07
N SER A 211 7.61 28.49 -9.67
CA SER A 211 6.42 28.86 -8.91
C SER A 211 5.19 28.54 -9.75
N GLU A 212 4.12 28.06 -9.11
CA GLU A 212 2.85 27.82 -9.79
C GLU A 212 2.33 29.07 -10.50
N GLN A 213 2.66 30.24 -9.97
CA GLN A 213 2.35 31.53 -10.58
C GLN A 213 3.05 31.71 -11.93
N ALA A 214 4.35 31.42 -12.02
CA ALA A 214 5.08 31.51 -13.28
C ALA A 214 4.54 30.51 -14.35
N LEU A 215 4.06 29.35 -13.91
CA LEU A 215 3.45 28.35 -14.80
C LEU A 215 2.03 28.76 -15.23
N MET A 216 1.23 29.33 -14.33
CA MET A 216 -0.14 29.79 -14.64
C MET A 216 -0.17 31.08 -15.47
N LEU A 217 0.81 31.97 -15.29
CA LEU A 217 0.90 33.24 -16.02
C LEU A 217 1.60 33.12 -17.38
N GLY A 218 2.21 31.97 -17.69
CA GLY A 218 2.94 31.77 -18.94
C GLY A 218 4.22 32.61 -19.07
N GLU A 219 4.66 33.26 -17.99
CA GLU A 219 5.82 34.17 -17.96
C GLU A 219 7.15 33.48 -18.32
N TRP A 220 7.20 32.15 -18.26
CA TRP A 220 8.40 31.41 -18.62
C TRP A 220 8.82 31.62 -20.09
N ARG A 221 7.88 31.89 -21.01
CA ARG A 221 8.22 32.30 -22.38
C ARG A 221 8.77 33.72 -22.46
N ALA A 222 8.30 34.62 -21.61
CA ALA A 222 8.74 36.01 -21.59
C ALA A 222 10.19 36.12 -21.09
N MET A 223 10.56 35.39 -20.03
CA MET A 223 11.95 35.39 -19.52
C MET A 223 12.97 34.83 -20.52
N ASN A 224 12.61 33.79 -21.28
CA ASN A 224 13.51 33.27 -22.32
C ASN A 224 13.60 34.20 -23.53
N ALA A 225 12.51 34.86 -23.93
CA ALA A 225 12.53 35.83 -25.02
C ALA A 225 13.40 37.06 -24.70
N VAL A 226 13.39 37.54 -23.44
CA VAL A 226 14.23 38.68 -23.01
C VAL A 226 15.72 38.32 -23.02
N ASN A 227 16.10 37.07 -22.79
CA ASN A 227 17.50 36.64 -22.88
C ASN A 227 18.01 36.48 -24.32
N GLU A 228 17.13 36.31 -25.31
CA GLU A 228 17.52 36.25 -26.73
C GLU A 228 17.71 37.65 -27.36
N GLU A 229 17.20 38.71 -26.74
CA GLU A 229 17.28 40.07 -27.30
C GLU A 229 18.61 40.79 -27.01
N VAL A 230 19.58 40.14 -26.36
CA VAL A 230 20.94 40.70 -26.21
C VAL A 230 21.66 40.55 -27.56
N PRO A 231 21.86 41.65 -28.33
CA PRO A 231 22.50 41.56 -29.62
C PRO A 231 23.94 41.05 -29.45
N PRO A 232 24.42 40.19 -30.37
CA PRO A 232 25.79 39.69 -30.31
C PRO A 232 26.76 40.87 -30.28
N LEU A 233 27.66 40.89 -29.30
CA LEU A 233 28.73 41.86 -29.21
C LEU A 233 29.51 41.88 -30.54
N PRO A 234 29.79 43.07 -31.10
CA PRO A 234 30.52 43.18 -32.35
C PRO A 234 31.90 42.52 -32.21
N PRO A 235 32.43 41.89 -33.28
CA PRO A 235 33.73 41.23 -33.23
C PRO A 235 34.82 42.24 -32.85
N PRO A 236 35.86 41.82 -32.10
CA PRO A 236 36.97 42.68 -31.75
C PRO A 236 37.66 43.17 -33.03
N ARG A 237 37.82 44.49 -33.17
CA ARG A 237 38.57 45.08 -34.28
C ARG A 237 40.03 44.64 -34.18
N GLN A 238 40.50 43.90 -35.19
CA GLN A 238 41.92 43.60 -35.39
C GLN A 238 42.60 44.76 -36.10
#